data_AF-A0A9E7CPK6-F1
#
_entry.id   AF-A0A9E7CPK6-F1
#
_cell.length_a   1.000
_cell.length_b   1.000
_cell.length_c   1.000
_cell.angle_alpha   90.00
_cell.angle_beta   90.00
_cell.angle_gamma   90.00
#
_symmetry.space_group_name_H-M   'P 1'
#
loop_
_entity.id
_entity.type
_entity.pdbx_description
1 polymer ?
#
loop_
_entity_poly.entity_id
_entity_poly.type
_entity_poly.pdbx_seq_one_letter_code
_entity_poly.pdbx_strand_id
1 'polypeptide(L)'
;MQRKKEKKALASFSRFCINTVFGVFGIFDVAKKLGLDPHRESFNTTLKYYGVPQGPYLVLPVLGPTNPRYIAGTVFDYFIDPVRYYAQKHDTRSWTYWRTGMHFLTVRANITEDIRNFRENSIDFYAALRSFFKQYMDASRMDGRCSTQARLLMNSCLMKKRTKQIKMHFLGNLFLGAFVSLVFLCGYAEPTNDDLRVEDRKQAEKFVQDLGDKGISTLTGVVFQKEERQKTL
;
A
#
# COMPACT_ATOMS: atom_id res chain seq x y z
N MET A 1 -1.41 -0.28 -19.31
CA MET A 1 -0.32 -0.31 -18.31
C MET A 1 0.61 0.90 -18.39
N GLN A 2 0.98 1.39 -19.59
CA GLN A 2 1.80 2.59 -19.82
C GLN A 2 1.38 3.81 -18.95
N ARG A 3 0.10 4.22 -19.01
CA ARG A 3 -0.44 5.35 -18.21
C ARG A 3 -0.21 5.28 -16.70
N LYS A 4 -0.15 4.09 -16.09
CA LYS A 4 0.10 3.97 -14.65
C LYS A 4 1.56 4.25 -14.30
N LYS A 5 2.49 3.93 -15.19
CA LYS A 5 3.93 4.18 -15.00
C LYS A 5 4.24 5.67 -15.15
N GLU A 6 3.64 6.32 -16.15
CA GLU A 6 3.74 7.77 -16.35
C GLU A 6 3.27 8.54 -15.12
N LYS A 7 2.09 8.18 -14.57
CA LYS A 7 1.58 8.80 -13.33
C LYS A 7 2.53 8.63 -12.15
N LYS A 8 3.12 7.44 -11.96
CA LYS A 8 4.11 7.20 -10.88
C LYS A 8 5.40 7.98 -11.09
N ALA A 9 5.91 8.03 -12.32
CA ALA A 9 7.11 8.79 -12.65
C ALA A 9 6.89 10.29 -12.41
N LEU A 10 5.75 10.82 -12.84
CA LEU A 10 5.36 12.20 -12.62
C LEU A 10 5.19 12.52 -11.13
N ALA A 11 4.61 11.60 -10.35
CA ALA A 11 4.48 11.75 -8.90
C ALA A 11 5.84 11.75 -8.18
N SER A 12 6.78 10.90 -8.60
CA SER A 12 8.15 10.92 -8.04
C SER A 12 8.90 12.19 -8.42
N PHE A 13 8.72 12.67 -9.66
CA PHE A 13 9.30 13.93 -10.11
C PHE A 13 8.73 15.14 -9.36
N SER A 14 7.41 15.21 -9.19
CA SER A 14 6.78 16.29 -8.41
C SER A 14 7.22 16.27 -6.95
N ARG A 15 7.32 15.10 -6.32
CA ARG A 15 7.91 14.96 -4.97
C ARG A 15 9.33 15.52 -4.90
N PHE A 16 10.18 15.22 -5.88
CA PHE A 16 11.54 15.74 -5.93
C PHE A 16 11.56 17.28 -6.04
N CYS A 17 10.76 17.86 -6.94
CA CYS A 17 10.67 19.32 -7.08
C CYS A 17 10.15 19.99 -5.79
N ILE A 18 9.07 19.46 -5.20
CA ILE A 18 8.46 20.03 -3.99
C ILE A 18 9.43 19.95 -2.82
N ASN A 19 10.04 18.79 -2.57
CA ASN A 19 10.96 18.63 -1.45
C ASN A 19 12.25 19.44 -1.64
N THR A 20 12.68 19.67 -2.89
CA THR A 20 13.84 20.52 -3.16
C THR A 20 13.53 22.00 -2.92
N VAL A 21 12.39 22.50 -3.41
CA VAL A 21 12.00 23.92 -3.31
C VAL A 21 11.48 24.29 -1.92
N PHE A 22 10.56 23.49 -1.37
CA PHE A 22 9.87 23.80 -0.11
C PHE A 22 10.39 22.99 1.09
N GLY A 23 11.15 21.91 0.83
CA GLY A 23 11.63 20.99 1.86
C GLY A 23 13.08 21.22 2.29
N VAL A 24 13.66 22.39 2.01
CA VAL A 24 15.08 22.71 2.29
C VAL A 24 16.00 21.63 1.71
N PHE A 25 16.02 21.51 0.38
CA PHE A 25 16.78 20.47 -0.34
C PHE A 25 16.42 19.01 0.03
N GLY A 26 15.23 18.79 0.57
CA GLY A 26 14.71 17.47 0.91
C GLY A 26 15.00 16.99 2.33
N ILE A 27 15.43 17.87 3.23
CA ILE A 27 15.50 17.57 4.68
C ILE A 27 14.09 17.36 5.24
N PHE A 28 13.11 18.16 4.79
CA PHE A 28 11.71 18.04 5.18
C PHE A 28 10.88 17.47 4.03
N ASP A 29 10.16 16.37 4.29
CA ASP A 29 9.26 15.75 3.30
C ASP A 29 7.88 16.45 3.29
N VAL A 30 7.83 17.63 2.66
CA VAL A 30 6.60 18.41 2.48
C VAL A 30 5.66 17.72 1.49
N ALA A 31 6.20 17.05 0.48
CA ALA A 31 5.41 16.36 -0.52
C ALA A 31 4.53 15.24 0.07
N LYS A 32 5.00 14.57 1.13
CA LYS A 32 4.18 13.60 1.86
C LYS A 32 2.98 14.24 2.57
N LYS A 33 3.13 15.47 3.09
CA LYS A 33 2.01 16.22 3.70
C LYS A 33 0.93 16.60 2.69
N LEU A 34 1.31 16.74 1.42
CA LEU A 34 0.41 17.00 0.29
C LEU A 34 -0.25 15.72 -0.26
N GLY A 35 -0.08 14.56 0.39
CA GLY A 35 -0.71 13.30 -0.01
C GLY A 35 -0.03 12.58 -1.18
N LEU A 36 1.19 12.98 -1.57
CA LEU A 36 1.95 12.25 -2.58
C LEU A 36 2.72 11.11 -1.90
N ASP A 37 2.31 9.86 -2.07
CA ASP A 37 3.04 8.73 -1.48
C ASP A 37 4.38 8.44 -2.18
N PRO A 38 5.44 8.06 -1.44
CA PRO A 38 6.72 7.69 -2.01
C PRO A 38 6.62 6.37 -2.78
N HIS A 39 7.07 6.38 -4.04
CA HIS A 39 7.17 5.20 -4.87
C HIS A 39 8.63 4.92 -5.18
N ARG A 40 9.14 3.75 -4.76
CA ARG A 40 10.52 3.33 -5.02
C ARG A 40 10.54 2.19 -6.03
N GLU A 41 11.17 2.44 -7.17
CA GLU A 41 11.45 1.43 -8.17
C GLU A 41 12.96 1.16 -8.24
N SER A 42 13.32 -0.09 -8.51
CA SER A 42 14.70 -0.58 -8.51
C SER A 42 14.95 -1.46 -9.74
N PHE A 43 16.20 -1.68 -10.11
CA PHE A 43 16.53 -2.51 -11.27
C PHE A 43 16.01 -3.95 -11.13
N ASN A 44 15.92 -4.47 -9.90
CA ASN A 44 15.28 -5.78 -9.66
C ASN A 44 13.81 -5.81 -10.08
N THR A 45 13.03 -4.74 -9.85
CA THR A 45 11.64 -4.67 -10.33
C THR A 45 11.58 -4.58 -11.86
N THR A 46 12.54 -3.89 -12.46
CA THR A 46 12.70 -3.82 -13.92
C THR A 46 12.99 -5.20 -14.51
N LEU A 47 13.97 -5.95 -13.96
CA LEU A 47 14.27 -7.33 -14.40
C LEU A 47 13.08 -8.28 -14.23
N LYS A 48 12.30 -8.12 -13.15
CA LYS A 48 11.05 -8.86 -12.96
C LYS A 48 10.03 -8.57 -14.04
N TYR A 49 9.93 -7.32 -14.50
CA TYR A 49 9.05 -6.93 -15.61
C TYR A 49 9.46 -7.61 -16.93
N TYR A 50 10.76 -7.76 -17.17
CA TYR A 50 11.29 -8.50 -18.31
C TYR A 50 11.25 -10.03 -18.15
N GLY A 51 10.60 -10.55 -17.10
CA GLY A 51 10.39 -11.99 -16.93
C GLY A 51 11.59 -12.75 -16.37
N VAL A 52 12.66 -12.07 -15.92
CA VAL A 52 13.82 -12.73 -15.32
C VAL A 52 13.39 -13.43 -14.02
N PRO A 53 13.59 -14.75 -13.89
CA PRO A 53 13.23 -15.49 -12.69
C PRO A 53 14.09 -15.07 -11.49
N GLN A 54 13.55 -15.22 -10.29
CA GLN A 54 14.23 -14.80 -9.05
C GLN A 54 15.46 -15.65 -8.69
N GLY A 55 15.49 -16.92 -9.09
CA GLY A 55 16.55 -17.88 -8.72
C GLY A 55 16.40 -18.47 -7.31
N PRO A 56 17.40 -19.22 -6.82
CA PRO A 56 17.43 -19.79 -5.48
C PRO A 56 17.38 -18.69 -4.39
N TYR A 57 16.80 -19.04 -3.25
CA TYR A 57 16.79 -18.20 -2.06
C TYR A 57 18.09 -18.42 -1.28
N LEU A 58 18.77 -17.33 -0.95
CA LEU A 58 20.03 -17.33 -0.22
C LEU A 58 19.92 -16.39 0.98
N VAL A 59 20.61 -16.70 2.07
CA VAL A 59 20.76 -15.79 3.21
C VAL A 59 22.24 -15.50 3.37
N LEU A 60 22.64 -14.28 3.05
CA LEU A 60 24.04 -13.88 3.16
C LEU A 60 24.32 -13.26 4.53
N PRO A 61 25.51 -13.50 5.10
CA PRO A 61 25.96 -12.74 6.26
C PRO A 61 25.97 -11.24 5.89
N VAL A 62 25.51 -10.39 6.80
CA VAL A 62 25.31 -8.93 6.62
C VAL A 62 24.10 -8.55 5.76
N LEU A 63 23.99 -9.04 4.52
CA LEU A 63 22.95 -8.61 3.57
C LEU A 63 21.55 -9.18 3.86
N GLY A 64 21.46 -10.35 4.53
CA GLY A 64 20.20 -10.98 4.89
C GLY A 64 19.55 -11.78 3.73
N PRO A 65 18.20 -11.90 3.72
CA PRO A 65 17.44 -12.62 2.69
C PRO A 65 17.65 -12.05 1.29
N THR A 66 18.06 -12.89 0.34
CA THR A 66 18.41 -12.44 -1.00
C THR A 66 18.20 -13.53 -2.07
N ASN A 67 18.28 -13.14 -3.35
CA ASN A 67 18.28 -14.03 -4.50
C ASN A 67 19.19 -13.47 -5.61
N PRO A 68 19.64 -14.29 -6.58
CA PRO A 68 20.57 -13.83 -7.62
C PRO A 68 20.08 -12.62 -8.42
N ARG A 69 18.78 -12.55 -8.74
CA ARG A 69 18.19 -11.41 -9.46
C ARG A 69 18.24 -10.12 -8.63
N TYR A 70 17.97 -10.22 -7.34
CA TYR A 70 17.99 -9.10 -6.40
C TYR A 70 19.41 -8.58 -6.21
N ILE A 71 20.40 -9.48 -6.06
CA ILE A 71 21.81 -9.10 -5.98
C ILE A 71 22.24 -8.36 -7.23
N ALA A 72 21.95 -8.92 -8.42
CA ALA A 72 22.23 -8.24 -9.68
C ALA A 72 21.55 -6.87 -9.72
N GLY A 73 20.28 -6.79 -9.35
CA GLY A 73 19.53 -5.55 -9.19
C GLY A 73 20.23 -4.50 -8.32
N THR A 74 20.57 -4.89 -7.09
CA THR A 74 21.24 -4.01 -6.12
C THR A 74 22.62 -3.56 -6.61
N VAL A 75 23.38 -4.44 -7.27
CA VAL A 75 24.69 -4.07 -7.84
C VAL A 75 24.52 -3.04 -8.96
N PHE A 76 23.56 -3.24 -9.87
CA PHE A 76 23.25 -2.26 -10.91
C PHE A 76 22.78 -0.93 -10.33
N ASP A 77 21.84 -0.96 -9.38
CA ASP A 77 21.34 0.23 -8.68
C ASP A 77 22.49 0.98 -7.97
N TYR A 78 23.47 0.24 -7.45
CA TYR A 78 24.66 0.81 -6.80
C TYR A 78 25.62 1.51 -7.78
N PHE A 79 25.67 1.09 -9.05
CA PHE A 79 26.49 1.75 -10.09
C PHE A 79 25.82 2.99 -10.70
N ILE A 80 24.49 3.01 -10.77
CA ILE A 80 23.73 4.11 -11.38
C ILE A 80 23.32 5.23 -10.39
N ASP A 81 23.69 5.13 -9.11
CA ASP A 81 23.36 6.16 -8.10
C ASP A 81 24.05 7.50 -8.45
N PRO A 82 23.30 8.59 -8.74
CA PRO A 82 23.88 9.88 -9.09
C PRO A 82 24.72 10.51 -7.97
N VAL A 83 24.38 10.22 -6.70
CA VAL A 83 25.14 10.71 -5.54
C VAL A 83 26.55 10.12 -5.55
N ARG A 84 26.66 8.84 -5.91
CA ARG A 84 27.94 8.14 -5.99
C ARG A 84 28.77 8.63 -7.16
N TYR A 85 28.14 8.81 -8.33
CA TYR A 85 28.83 9.37 -9.51
C TYR A 85 29.45 10.74 -9.20
N TYR A 86 28.70 11.61 -8.51
CA TYR A 86 29.19 12.90 -8.05
C TYR A 86 30.35 12.76 -7.05
N ALA A 87 30.19 11.91 -6.02
CA ALA A 87 31.21 11.70 -5.00
C ALA A 87 32.52 11.11 -5.55
N GLN A 88 32.46 10.27 -6.59
CA GLN A 88 33.65 9.72 -7.25
C GLN A 88 34.40 10.78 -8.07
N LYS A 89 33.70 11.72 -8.68
CA LYS A 89 34.31 12.81 -9.47
C LYS A 89 35.02 13.86 -8.58
N HIS A 90 34.50 14.10 -7.38
CA HIS A 90 35.03 15.12 -6.45
C HIS A 90 35.92 14.53 -5.33
N ASP A 91 36.45 13.32 -5.53
CA ASP A 91 37.28 12.57 -4.55
C ASP A 91 36.69 12.48 -3.14
N THR A 92 35.36 12.59 -3.01
CA THR A 92 34.64 12.55 -1.74
C THR A 92 34.10 11.15 -1.46
N ARG A 93 34.88 10.11 -1.82
CA ARG A 93 34.43 8.71 -1.76
C ARG A 93 34.03 8.27 -0.34
N SER A 94 34.68 8.84 0.67
CA SER A 94 34.36 8.64 2.09
C SER A 94 32.88 8.89 2.39
N TRP A 95 32.29 9.94 1.83
CA TRP A 95 30.88 10.27 2.05
C TRP A 95 29.94 9.17 1.55
N THR A 96 30.26 8.52 0.43
CA THR A 96 29.44 7.41 -0.08
C THR A 96 29.46 6.23 0.89
N TYR A 97 30.63 5.88 1.43
CA TYR A 97 30.74 4.81 2.42
C TYR A 97 29.99 5.14 3.71
N TRP A 98 30.09 6.37 4.20
CA TRP A 98 29.33 6.83 5.36
C TRP A 98 27.82 6.76 5.13
N ARG A 99 27.34 7.24 3.98
CA ARG A 99 25.92 7.17 3.61
C ARG A 99 25.42 5.74 3.55
N THR A 100 26.14 4.84 2.88
CA THR A 100 25.75 3.43 2.78
C THR A 100 25.81 2.74 4.14
N GLY A 101 26.83 3.00 4.95
CA GLY A 101 26.97 2.47 6.31
C GLY A 101 25.83 2.93 7.23
N MET A 102 25.54 4.22 7.24
CA MET A 102 24.42 4.79 8.00
C MET A 102 23.08 4.20 7.54
N HIS A 103 22.85 4.10 6.23
CA HIS A 103 21.63 3.50 5.71
C HIS A 103 21.47 2.04 6.17
N PHE A 104 22.55 1.25 6.13
CA PHE A 104 22.54 -0.13 6.59
C PHE A 104 22.19 -0.23 8.08
N LEU A 105 22.81 0.62 8.92
CA LEU A 105 22.52 0.69 10.35
C LEU A 105 21.08 1.11 10.62
N THR A 106 20.57 2.14 9.94
CA THR A 106 19.17 2.59 10.09
C THR A 106 18.18 1.50 9.70
N VAL A 107 18.39 0.82 8.58
CA VAL A 107 17.53 -0.30 8.16
C VAL A 107 17.54 -1.40 9.21
N ARG A 108 18.72 -1.76 9.73
CA ARG A 108 18.85 -2.76 10.78
C ARG A 108 18.15 -2.36 12.08
N ALA A 109 18.34 -1.12 12.53
CA ALA A 109 17.70 -0.62 13.74
C ALA A 109 16.18 -0.71 13.65
N ASN A 110 15.60 -0.31 12.51
CA ASN A 110 14.15 -0.27 12.31
C ASN A 110 13.47 -1.65 12.23
N ILE A 111 14.21 -2.72 11.94
CA ILE A 111 13.63 -4.08 11.75
C ILE A 111 14.03 -5.08 12.84
N THR A 112 14.87 -4.68 13.81
CA THR A 112 15.45 -5.61 14.78
C THR A 112 14.37 -6.22 15.69
N GLU A 113 13.41 -5.41 16.15
CA GLU A 113 12.31 -5.88 16.99
C GLU A 113 11.35 -6.79 16.22
N ASP A 114 11.00 -6.43 14.99
CA ASP A 114 10.14 -7.25 14.12
C ASP A 114 10.76 -8.63 13.85
N ILE A 115 12.06 -8.68 13.56
CA ILE A 115 12.78 -9.95 13.33
C ILE A 115 12.80 -10.79 14.61
N ARG A 116 12.99 -10.17 15.78
CA ARG A 116 12.97 -10.86 17.07
C ARG A 116 11.59 -11.46 17.35
N ASN A 117 10.54 -10.65 17.24
CA ASN A 117 9.16 -11.09 17.44
C ASN A 117 8.79 -12.20 16.46
N PHE A 118 9.21 -12.09 15.20
CA PHE A 118 8.97 -13.12 14.20
C PHE A 118 9.68 -14.43 14.53
N ARG A 119 10.92 -14.37 15.05
CA ARG A 119 11.69 -15.54 15.49
C ARG A 119 11.06 -16.25 16.68
N GLU A 120 10.56 -15.51 17.66
CA GLU A 120 9.98 -16.09 18.88
C GLU A 120 8.60 -16.72 18.63
N ASN A 121 7.83 -16.17 17.69
CA ASN A 121 6.49 -16.67 17.37
C ASN A 121 6.46 -17.74 16.25
N SER A 122 7.58 -17.98 15.54
CA SER A 122 7.63 -18.95 14.46
C SER A 122 8.30 -20.25 14.92
N ILE A 123 7.67 -21.38 14.58
CA ILE A 123 8.22 -22.71 14.84
C ILE A 123 9.49 -22.92 13.98
N ASP A 124 9.47 -22.46 12.73
CA ASP A 124 10.64 -22.44 11.84
C ASP A 124 10.81 -21.04 11.24
N PHE A 125 11.75 -20.29 11.84
CA PHE A 125 12.11 -18.94 11.40
C PHE A 125 12.57 -18.90 9.94
N TYR A 126 13.35 -19.89 9.50
CA TYR A 126 13.93 -19.89 8.17
C TYR A 126 12.88 -20.15 7.08
N ALA A 127 12.04 -21.17 7.26
CA ALA A 127 10.98 -21.48 6.31
C ALA A 127 9.94 -20.36 6.22
N ALA A 128 9.60 -19.74 7.36
CA ALA A 128 8.68 -18.62 7.42
C ALA A 128 9.24 -17.38 6.70
N LEU A 129 10.51 -17.04 6.95
CA LEU A 129 11.19 -15.91 6.30
C LEU A 129 11.34 -16.11 4.79
N ARG A 130 11.69 -17.33 4.35
CA ARG A 130 11.77 -17.69 2.93
C ARG A 130 10.43 -17.53 2.23
N SER A 131 9.35 -17.98 2.87
CA SER A 131 7.99 -17.89 2.33
C SER A 131 7.53 -16.43 2.24
N PHE A 132 7.76 -15.65 3.29
CA PHE A 132 7.48 -14.22 3.30
C PHE A 132 8.26 -13.47 2.22
N PHE A 133 9.57 -13.71 2.12
CA PHE A 133 10.41 -13.07 1.12
C PHE A 133 9.94 -13.36 -0.32
N LYS A 134 9.59 -14.62 -0.62
CA LYS A 134 9.01 -14.97 -1.93
C LYS A 134 7.71 -14.22 -2.19
N GLN A 135 6.80 -14.18 -1.22
CA GLN A 135 5.54 -13.44 -1.34
C GLN A 135 5.77 -11.94 -1.56
N TYR A 136 6.68 -11.32 -0.81
CA TYR A 136 7.06 -9.92 -0.96
C TYR A 136 7.59 -9.66 -2.37
N MET A 137 8.55 -10.48 -2.83
CA MET A 137 9.16 -10.34 -4.15
C MET A 137 8.18 -10.61 -5.29
N ASP A 138 7.17 -11.45 -5.09
CA ASP A 138 6.07 -11.68 -6.03
C ASP A 138 5.04 -10.55 -6.01
N ALA A 139 4.79 -9.94 -4.85
CA ALA A 139 3.87 -8.84 -4.65
C ALA A 139 4.36 -7.51 -5.26
N SER A 140 5.68 -7.30 -5.40
CA SER A 140 6.26 -6.14 -6.09
C SER A 140 5.96 -6.07 -7.61
N ARG A 141 4.88 -6.69 -8.10
CA ARG A 141 4.40 -6.48 -9.48
C ARG A 141 3.83 -5.06 -9.56
N MET A 142 4.36 -4.28 -10.50
CA MET A 142 4.10 -2.86 -10.80
C MET A 142 2.62 -2.42 -10.85
N ASP A 143 1.68 -3.36 -10.89
CA ASP A 143 0.31 -3.12 -11.34
C ASP A 143 -0.66 -2.72 -10.23
N GLY A 144 -0.23 -2.73 -8.97
CA GLY A 144 -1.10 -2.50 -7.80
C GLY A 144 -2.15 -3.60 -7.57
N ARG A 145 -2.15 -4.65 -8.41
CA ARG A 145 -3.15 -5.73 -8.37
C ARG A 145 -2.93 -6.72 -7.22
N CYS A 146 -1.72 -6.81 -6.67
CA CYS A 146 -1.44 -7.78 -5.61
C CYS A 146 -2.14 -7.41 -4.29
N SER A 147 -2.33 -6.12 -3.98
CA SER A 147 -3.12 -5.71 -2.82
C SER A 147 -4.62 -5.86 -3.08
N THR A 148 -5.11 -5.57 -4.28
CA THR A 148 -6.53 -5.72 -4.64
C THR A 148 -6.97 -7.18 -4.69
N GLN A 149 -6.14 -8.07 -5.24
CA GLN A 149 -6.47 -9.47 -5.42
C GLN A 149 -6.29 -10.29 -4.13
N ALA A 150 -5.29 -9.96 -3.31
CA ALA A 150 -5.20 -10.49 -1.95
C ALA A 150 -6.38 -9.99 -1.08
N ARG A 151 -6.81 -8.73 -1.22
CA ARG A 151 -7.99 -8.18 -0.53
C ARG A 151 -9.31 -8.84 -1.00
N LEU A 152 -9.43 -9.16 -2.30
CA LEU A 152 -10.57 -9.92 -2.85
C LEU A 152 -10.61 -11.38 -2.37
N LEU A 153 -9.45 -12.06 -2.30
CA LEU A 153 -9.34 -13.42 -1.77
C LEU A 153 -9.58 -13.47 -0.26
N MET A 154 -9.10 -12.46 0.47
CA MET A 154 -9.29 -12.36 1.92
C MET A 154 -10.75 -11.99 2.25
N ASN A 155 -11.39 -11.11 1.48
CA ASN A 155 -12.81 -10.80 1.63
C ASN A 155 -13.70 -11.99 1.28
N SER A 156 -13.42 -12.75 0.21
CA SER A 156 -14.20 -13.96 -0.10
C SER A 156 -14.01 -15.07 0.95
N CYS A 157 -12.80 -15.21 1.51
CA CYS A 157 -12.54 -16.15 2.61
C CYS A 157 -13.18 -15.72 3.94
N LEU A 158 -13.22 -14.42 4.25
CA LEU A 158 -13.85 -13.86 5.45
C LEU A 158 -15.39 -13.88 5.36
N MET A 159 -15.96 -13.67 4.17
CA MET A 159 -17.42 -13.79 3.94
C MET A 159 -17.90 -15.24 4.13
N LYS A 160 -17.08 -16.23 3.75
CA LYS A 160 -17.38 -17.66 3.97
C LYS A 160 -17.35 -18.06 5.45
N LYS A 161 -16.60 -17.32 6.29
CA LYS A 161 -16.54 -17.54 7.75
C LYS A 161 -17.62 -16.75 8.50
N ARG A 162 -17.97 -15.53 8.08
CA ARG A 162 -19.02 -14.70 8.69
C ARG A 162 -20.44 -15.25 8.46
N THR A 163 -20.73 -15.84 7.31
CA THR A 163 -22.05 -16.44 7.02
C THR A 163 -22.37 -17.64 7.92
N LYS A 164 -21.37 -18.43 8.34
CA LYS A 164 -21.56 -19.52 9.32
C LYS A 164 -21.81 -19.02 10.75
N GLN A 165 -21.23 -17.87 11.13
CA GLN A 165 -21.38 -17.29 12.47
C GLN A 165 -22.71 -16.51 12.62
N ILE A 166 -23.17 -15.82 11.58
CA ILE A 166 -24.43 -15.05 11.62
C ILE A 166 -25.66 -15.96 11.64
N LYS A 167 -25.59 -17.16 11.03
CA LYS A 167 -26.72 -18.10 11.00
C LYS A 167 -27.07 -18.70 12.39
N MET A 168 -26.24 -18.47 13.41
CA MET A 168 -26.48 -18.96 14.78
C MET A 168 -26.95 -17.87 15.75
N HIS A 169 -26.82 -16.58 15.39
CA HIS A 169 -27.18 -15.45 16.25
C HIS A 169 -28.49 -14.75 15.88
N PHE A 170 -29.12 -15.08 14.74
CA PHE A 170 -30.34 -14.40 14.26
C PHE A 170 -31.66 -15.00 14.77
N LEU A 171 -31.61 -15.99 15.68
CA LEU A 171 -32.80 -16.53 16.36
C LEU A 171 -33.07 -15.90 17.73
N GLY A 172 -32.33 -14.87 18.14
CA GLY A 172 -32.57 -14.14 19.38
C GLY A 172 -32.27 -12.66 19.21
N ASN A 173 -33.23 -11.81 19.60
CA ASN A 173 -33.17 -10.34 19.64
C ASN A 173 -33.49 -9.62 18.32
N LEU A 174 -34.72 -9.84 17.86
CA LEU A 174 -35.56 -8.75 17.36
C LEU A 174 -35.75 -7.75 18.52
N PHE A 175 -35.62 -6.44 18.29
CA PHE A 175 -35.74 -5.34 19.27
C PHE A 175 -34.54 -5.06 20.19
N LEU A 176 -33.50 -4.35 19.69
CA LEU A 176 -32.82 -3.24 20.41
C LEU A 176 -31.64 -2.57 19.65
N GLY A 177 -31.40 -2.86 18.37
CA GLY A 177 -30.17 -2.42 17.67
C GLY A 177 -30.26 -1.12 16.85
N ALA A 178 -31.44 -0.49 16.74
CA ALA A 178 -31.64 0.58 15.76
C ALA A 178 -31.16 1.98 16.21
N PHE A 179 -30.74 2.16 17.46
CA PHE A 179 -30.44 3.50 18.00
C PHE A 179 -28.96 3.85 18.09
N VAL A 180 -28.05 2.86 18.03
CA VAL A 180 -26.60 3.10 18.24
C VAL A 180 -25.83 3.31 16.92
N SER A 181 -26.42 3.02 15.76
CA SER A 181 -25.73 3.19 14.46
C SER A 181 -25.78 4.60 13.86
N LEU A 182 -26.60 5.52 14.36
CA LEU A 182 -26.73 6.85 13.74
C LEU A 182 -25.65 7.86 14.18
N VAL A 183 -24.99 7.62 15.32
CA VAL A 183 -23.96 8.54 15.86
C VAL A 183 -22.56 8.22 15.31
N PHE A 184 -22.35 7.03 14.74
CA PHE A 184 -21.03 6.60 14.25
C PHE A 184 -20.73 6.97 12.78
N LEU A 185 -21.65 7.61 12.08
CA LEU A 185 -21.49 7.99 10.66
C LEU A 185 -21.16 9.49 10.43
N CYS A 186 -20.95 10.28 11.49
CA CYS A 186 -20.69 11.73 11.36
C CYS A 186 -19.25 12.15 11.67
N GLY A 187 -18.33 11.22 11.94
CA GLY A 187 -16.90 11.52 12.11
C GLY A 187 -16.09 10.79 11.04
N TYR A 188 -15.18 11.50 10.37
CA TYR A 188 -14.27 11.05 9.29
C TYR A 188 -14.77 11.21 7.84
N ALA A 189 -14.98 12.46 7.42
CA ALA A 189 -14.68 12.92 6.06
C ALA A 189 -13.50 13.89 6.21
N GLU A 190 -12.30 13.63 5.71
CA GLU A 190 -11.79 13.68 4.31
C GLU A 190 -10.37 13.03 4.28
N PRO A 191 -9.76 12.57 3.14
CA PRO A 191 -9.52 13.41 1.95
C PRO A 191 -9.40 12.73 0.54
N THR A 192 -9.48 13.60 -0.48
CA THR A 192 -8.78 13.64 -1.79
C THR A 192 -8.64 12.37 -2.67
N ASN A 193 -9.46 12.28 -3.74
CA ASN A 193 -9.09 11.98 -5.14
C ASN A 193 -10.37 11.86 -6.01
N ASP A 194 -10.58 12.77 -6.96
CA ASP A 194 -11.83 12.91 -7.73
C ASP A 194 -12.18 11.75 -8.68
N ASP A 195 -11.19 10.93 -9.11
CA ASP A 195 -11.40 9.89 -10.14
C ASP A 195 -12.05 8.60 -9.60
N LEU A 196 -11.92 8.27 -8.31
CA LEU A 196 -12.53 7.05 -7.73
C LEU A 196 -14.01 7.23 -7.40
N ARG A 197 -14.49 8.48 -7.33
CA ARG A 197 -15.83 8.82 -6.86
C ARG A 197 -16.95 8.41 -7.82
N VAL A 198 -16.69 8.35 -9.13
CA VAL A 198 -17.73 8.08 -10.14
C VAL A 198 -18.10 6.59 -10.17
N GLU A 199 -17.10 5.72 -10.03
CA GLU A 199 -17.32 4.27 -10.08
C GLU A 199 -17.86 3.74 -8.75
N ASP A 200 -17.38 4.29 -7.63
CA ASP A 200 -17.92 3.99 -6.30
C ASP A 200 -19.35 4.53 -6.12
N ARG A 201 -19.71 5.68 -6.72
CA ARG A 201 -21.11 6.18 -6.74
C ARG A 201 -22.04 5.25 -7.52
N LYS A 202 -21.65 4.84 -8.74
CA LYS A 202 -22.47 3.91 -9.53
C LYS A 202 -22.66 2.57 -8.84
N GLN A 203 -21.63 2.10 -8.13
CA GLN A 203 -21.71 0.85 -7.38
C GLN A 203 -22.61 0.98 -6.14
N ALA A 204 -22.60 2.13 -5.46
CA ALA A 204 -23.51 2.43 -4.37
C ALA A 204 -24.97 2.60 -4.84
N GLU A 205 -25.21 3.30 -5.96
CA GLU A 205 -26.56 3.47 -6.54
C GLU A 205 -27.18 2.13 -6.95
N LYS A 206 -26.39 1.26 -7.56
CA LYS A 206 -26.83 -0.09 -7.98
C LYS A 206 -27.13 -0.99 -6.78
N PHE A 207 -26.40 -0.82 -5.67
CA PHE A 207 -26.64 -1.54 -4.43
C PHE A 207 -27.90 -1.02 -3.70
N VAL A 208 -28.15 0.29 -3.76
CA VAL A 208 -29.37 0.89 -3.20
C VAL A 208 -30.61 0.49 -4.00
N GLN A 209 -30.51 0.37 -5.33
CA GLN A 209 -31.59 -0.19 -6.16
C GLN A 209 -31.86 -1.68 -5.84
N ASP A 210 -30.81 -2.49 -5.67
CA ASP A 210 -30.96 -3.91 -5.30
C ASP A 210 -31.56 -4.11 -3.89
N LEU A 211 -31.43 -3.12 -3.00
CA LEU A 211 -32.11 -3.09 -1.70
C LEU A 211 -33.56 -2.62 -1.80
N GLY A 212 -33.88 -1.74 -2.75
CA GLY A 212 -35.24 -1.31 -3.07
C GLY A 212 -36.10 -2.45 -3.62
N ASP A 213 -35.56 -3.25 -4.53
CA ASP A 213 -36.25 -4.40 -5.15
C ASP A 213 -36.56 -5.54 -4.15
N LYS A 214 -35.88 -5.56 -3.00
CA LYS A 214 -36.07 -6.56 -1.92
C LYS A 214 -37.07 -6.11 -0.84
N GLY A 215 -37.82 -5.03 -1.07
CA GLY A 215 -38.97 -4.65 -0.23
C GLY A 215 -38.62 -4.06 1.13
N ILE A 216 -37.44 -3.46 1.30
CA ILE A 216 -37.08 -2.67 2.50
C ILE A 216 -37.50 -1.21 2.28
N SER A 217 -38.78 -1.01 1.96
CA SER A 217 -39.35 0.28 1.59
C SER A 217 -39.95 0.99 2.80
N THR A 218 -39.14 1.52 3.71
CA THR A 218 -39.63 2.47 4.72
C THR A 218 -38.64 3.53 5.18
N LEU A 219 -37.34 3.44 4.86
CA LEU A 219 -36.34 4.40 5.39
C LEU A 219 -35.70 5.33 4.35
N THR A 220 -35.90 5.10 3.06
CA THR A 220 -35.31 5.94 1.99
C THR A 220 -36.19 7.14 1.60
N GLY A 221 -37.48 7.16 1.98
CA GLY A 221 -38.42 8.23 1.62
C GLY A 221 -38.24 9.55 2.39
N VAL A 222 -37.51 9.56 3.51
CA VAL A 222 -37.37 10.77 4.35
C VAL A 222 -36.10 11.57 4.01
N VAL A 223 -35.11 10.96 3.35
CA VAL A 223 -33.84 11.64 3.03
C VAL A 223 -33.93 12.43 1.71
N PHE A 224 -34.73 11.98 0.74
CA PHE A 224 -34.83 12.64 -0.57
C PHE A 224 -35.73 13.88 -0.61
N GLN A 225 -36.61 14.10 0.37
CA GLN A 225 -37.52 15.25 0.36
C GLN A 225 -36.89 16.55 0.90
N LYS A 226 -35.71 16.48 1.54
CA LYS A 226 -35.05 17.67 2.12
C LYS A 226 -34.15 18.42 1.14
N GLU A 227 -33.82 17.83 -0.01
CA GLU A 227 -32.85 18.40 -0.98
C GLU A 227 -33.49 19.18 -2.14
N GLU A 228 -34.82 19.08 -2.35
CA GLU A 228 -35.51 19.91 -3.35
C GLU A 228 -35.90 21.31 -2.86
N ARG A 229 -35.85 21.59 -1.54
CA ARG A 229 -36.22 22.91 -1.00
C ARG A 229 -35.11 23.96 -1.02
N GLN A 230 -33.90 23.62 -1.50
CA GLN A 230 -32.75 24.54 -1.59
C GLN A 230 -32.45 25.05 -3.01
N LYS A 231 -33.24 24.70 -4.03
CA LYS A 231 -33.04 25.19 -5.41
C LYS A 231 -34.04 26.28 -5.84
N THR A 232 -34.78 26.88 -4.90
CA THR A 232 -35.80 27.89 -5.21
C THR A 232 -35.77 29.12 -4.30
N LEU A 233 -34.58 29.50 -3.82
CA LEU A 233 -34.26 30.86 -3.33
C LEU A 233 -32.84 31.23 -3.78
#